data_AF-A0A7C4ULW8-F1
#
_entry.id   AF-A0A7C4ULW8-F1
#
_cell.length_a   1.000
_cell.length_b   1.000
_cell.length_c   1.000
_cell.angle_alpha   90.00
_cell.angle_beta   90.00
_cell.angle_gamma   90.00
#
_symmetry.space_group_name_H-M   'P 1'
#
loop_
_entity.id
_entity.type
_entity.pdbx_description
1 polymer ?
#
loop_
_entity_poly.entity_id
_entity_poly.type
_entity_poly.pdbx_seq_one_letter_code
_entity_poly.pdbx_strand_id
1 'polypeptide(L)'
;MNLERNPTAAMTYPPVLRIWSALTAVVAFVTILMGTLVTTFHVGMTDPLWPTAPWHLLLIEKVPNFGFYVEHTHRIVGYLIGTLVLVQTVCLWWSSPSKLRRWGAIAAMVVTSAGTAYGMRLVKTADSRSMEALGNVGFLIAALGAVSFLTCAGFELASRSAGRWQRCFVTLVLVGVIVQGLLGGMRVYLNEILGPWLAVIHGLFAQSVFALSVLLAVMTTTDWNSLTDWFASRPVRLVSLFLAPLVFVQIIFGGLLRHLDWPLAARLHPMLAFAVAIVVVVLLAQVFMAGDGSRAVRRLGYLLGIFLIAQVILGVEAFVRASNPELRQLPVTVPDAAIRSLHVLIGFGIFATSTVLLARTWKAKLL
;
A
#
# COMPACT_ATOMS: atom_id res chain seq x y z
N MET A 1 7.13 17.56 -24.22
CA MET A 1 7.55 17.99 -22.86
C MET A 1 8.98 17.49 -22.66
N ASN A 2 9.94 18.29 -23.14
CA ASN A 2 11.36 17.95 -23.06
C ASN A 2 11.82 18.31 -21.65
N LEU A 3 12.07 17.29 -20.83
CA LEU A 3 12.78 17.46 -19.57
C LEU A 3 14.24 17.72 -19.95
N GLU A 4 14.66 18.99 -19.95
CA GLU A 4 16.03 19.38 -20.28
C GLU A 4 17.02 18.69 -19.32
N ARG A 5 18.02 18.02 -19.91
CA ARG A 5 19.14 17.41 -19.18
C ARG A 5 20.05 18.53 -18.69
N ASN A 6 19.85 18.96 -17.45
CA ASN A 6 20.92 19.52 -16.64
C ASN A 6 21.28 18.49 -15.56
N PRO A 7 22.50 17.91 -15.57
CA PRO A 7 22.94 16.96 -14.54
C PRO A 7 23.07 17.59 -13.13
N THR A 8 22.75 18.87 -12.98
CA THR A 8 22.78 19.66 -11.75
C THR A 8 21.48 20.41 -11.46
N ALA A 9 20.41 20.21 -12.23
CA ALA A 9 19.10 20.82 -11.97
C ALA A 9 18.20 19.85 -11.20
N ALA A 10 17.58 20.33 -10.12
CA ALA A 10 16.51 19.61 -9.44
C ALA A 10 15.44 19.21 -10.47
N MET A 11 15.10 17.91 -10.55
CA MET A 11 13.99 17.49 -11.41
C MET A 11 12.69 18.11 -10.91
N THR A 12 12.03 18.87 -11.77
CA THR A 12 10.72 19.45 -11.48
C THR A 12 9.65 18.73 -12.28
N TYR A 13 8.66 18.19 -11.57
CA TYR A 13 7.47 17.62 -12.19
C TYR A 13 6.38 18.69 -12.32
N PRO A 14 5.58 18.67 -13.40
CA PRO A 14 4.50 19.63 -13.57
C PRO A 14 3.51 19.54 -12.40
N PRO A 15 2.88 20.66 -11.98
CA PRO A 15 1.93 20.68 -10.86
C PRO A 15 0.84 19.61 -10.97
N VAL A 16 0.31 19.39 -12.18
CA VAL A 16 -0.73 18.38 -12.44
C VAL A 16 -0.29 16.98 -12.05
N LEU A 17 0.94 16.57 -12.37
CA LEU A 17 1.43 15.23 -12.01
C LEU A 17 1.66 15.08 -10.50
N ARG A 18 2.07 16.17 -9.83
CA ARG A 18 2.22 16.18 -8.37
C ARG A 18 0.87 16.05 -7.66
N ILE A 19 -0.11 16.81 -8.12
CA ILE A 19 -1.50 16.74 -7.62
C ILE A 19 -2.08 15.35 -7.89
N TRP A 20 -1.88 14.81 -9.09
CA TRP A 20 -2.33 13.45 -9.42
C TRP A 20 -1.72 12.41 -8.49
N SER A 21 -0.41 12.49 -8.25
CA SER A 21 0.28 11.53 -7.37
C SER A 21 -0.19 11.64 -5.91
N ALA A 22 -0.45 12.87 -5.42
CA ALA A 22 -1.05 13.08 -4.11
C ALA A 22 -2.48 12.53 -4.04
N LEU A 23 -3.30 12.78 -5.07
CA LEU A 23 -4.65 12.23 -5.18
C LEU A 23 -4.63 10.70 -5.17
N THR A 24 -3.75 10.06 -5.94
CA THR A 24 -3.56 8.60 -5.91
C THR A 24 -3.26 8.09 -4.50
N ALA A 25 -2.36 8.75 -3.75
CA ALA A 25 -2.05 8.35 -2.38
C ALA A 25 -3.24 8.56 -1.42
N VAL A 26 -4.00 9.65 -1.58
CA VAL A 26 -5.23 9.91 -0.81
C VAL A 26 -6.29 8.86 -1.12
N VAL A 27 -6.53 8.52 -2.39
CA VAL A 27 -7.49 7.47 -2.74
C VAL A 27 -7.02 6.11 -2.23
N ALA A 28 -5.72 5.80 -2.27
CA ALA A 28 -5.19 4.58 -1.66
C ALA A 28 -5.45 4.53 -0.14
N PHE A 29 -5.32 5.66 0.56
CA PHE A 29 -5.70 5.76 1.97
C PHE A 29 -7.20 5.51 2.17
N VAL A 30 -8.06 6.09 1.33
CA VAL A 30 -9.52 5.85 1.36
C VAL A 30 -9.83 4.37 1.10
N THR A 31 -9.14 3.71 0.18
CA THR A 31 -9.29 2.26 -0.07
C THR A 31 -9.02 1.46 1.21
N ILE A 32 -7.94 1.78 1.93
CA ILE A 32 -7.58 1.11 3.18
C ILE A 32 -8.60 1.42 4.28
N LEU A 33 -9.00 2.68 4.44
CA LEU A 33 -10.07 3.07 5.37
C LEU A 33 -11.32 2.22 5.13
N MET A 34 -11.81 2.16 3.90
CA MET A 34 -12.96 1.33 3.56
C MET A 34 -12.70 -0.16 3.86
N GLY A 35 -11.49 -0.68 3.57
CA GLY A 35 -11.12 -2.06 3.90
C GLY A 35 -11.09 -2.36 5.41
N THR A 36 -10.67 -1.39 6.23
CA THR A 36 -10.74 -1.50 7.70
C THR A 36 -12.19 -1.56 8.17
N LEU A 37 -13.09 -0.76 7.59
CA LEU A 37 -14.53 -0.80 7.91
C LEU A 37 -15.14 -2.15 7.51
N VAL A 38 -14.84 -2.64 6.30
CA VAL A 38 -15.28 -3.96 5.83
C VAL A 38 -14.87 -5.06 6.81
N THR A 39 -13.64 -5.02 7.31
CA THR A 39 -13.12 -6.01 8.27
C THR A 39 -13.72 -5.82 9.67
N THR A 40 -13.85 -4.59 10.13
CA THR A 40 -14.34 -4.26 11.48
C THR A 40 -15.83 -4.58 11.66
N PHE A 41 -16.63 -4.34 10.63
CA PHE A 41 -18.06 -4.70 10.63
C PHE A 41 -18.32 -6.15 10.20
N HIS A 42 -17.28 -6.91 9.84
CA HIS A 42 -17.40 -8.30 9.37
C HIS A 42 -18.29 -8.46 8.12
N VAL A 43 -18.27 -7.47 7.22
CA VAL A 43 -19.10 -7.41 6.00
C VAL A 43 -18.31 -7.74 4.73
N GLY A 44 -17.11 -8.31 4.86
CA GLY A 44 -16.23 -8.59 3.72
C GLY A 44 -16.55 -9.84 2.92
N MET A 45 -17.73 -10.43 3.14
CA MET A 45 -18.24 -11.67 2.54
C MET A 45 -19.77 -11.57 2.32
N THR A 46 -20.33 -10.35 2.32
CA THR A 46 -21.77 -10.14 2.18
C THR A 46 -22.23 -10.44 0.76
N ASP A 47 -21.40 -10.16 -0.25
CA ASP A 47 -21.63 -10.60 -1.62
C ASP A 47 -20.62 -11.69 -2.02
N PRO A 48 -21.07 -12.94 -2.20
CA PRO A 48 -20.19 -14.02 -2.63
C PRO A 48 -19.76 -13.87 -4.09
N LEU A 49 -20.32 -12.93 -4.87
CA LEU A 49 -19.97 -12.75 -6.27
C LEU A 49 -18.62 -12.04 -6.41
N TRP A 50 -17.72 -12.68 -7.14
CA TRP A 50 -16.51 -12.07 -7.67
C TRP A 50 -16.11 -12.79 -8.96
N PRO A 51 -15.68 -12.07 -10.01
CA PRO A 51 -15.53 -10.62 -10.12
C PRO A 51 -16.84 -9.85 -10.40
N THR A 52 -16.96 -8.65 -9.84
CA THR A 52 -18.09 -7.71 -10.06
C THR A 52 -17.61 -6.45 -10.78
N ALA A 53 -18.40 -5.89 -11.71
CA ALA A 53 -18.05 -4.63 -12.39
C ALA A 53 -18.10 -3.42 -11.43
N PRO A 54 -17.36 -2.33 -11.69
CA PRO A 54 -17.37 -1.14 -10.83
C PRO A 54 -18.74 -0.45 -10.73
N TRP A 55 -19.60 -0.58 -11.74
CA TRP A 55 -20.96 -0.04 -11.73
C TRP A 55 -22.00 -1.02 -11.19
N HIS A 56 -21.61 -2.10 -10.49
CA HIS A 56 -22.54 -3.13 -10.03
C HIS A 56 -23.69 -2.57 -9.16
N LEU A 57 -23.44 -1.56 -8.32
CA LEU A 57 -24.50 -0.91 -7.52
C LEU A 57 -25.56 -0.19 -8.36
N LEU A 58 -25.26 0.17 -9.61
CA LEU A 58 -26.22 0.76 -10.54
C LEU A 58 -27.06 -0.29 -11.28
N LEU A 59 -26.65 -1.56 -11.23
CA LEU A 59 -27.32 -2.67 -11.91
C LEU A 59 -28.34 -3.38 -11.00
N ILE A 60 -28.33 -3.10 -9.71
CA ILE A 60 -29.24 -3.71 -8.74
C ILE A 60 -30.36 -2.73 -8.39
N GLU A 61 -31.60 -3.22 -8.31
CA GLU A 61 -32.77 -2.37 -8.03
C GLU A 61 -32.78 -1.82 -6.60
N LYS A 62 -32.30 -2.61 -5.64
CA LYS A 62 -32.27 -2.23 -4.23
C LYS A 62 -31.05 -2.85 -3.53
N VAL A 63 -30.35 -2.02 -2.76
CA VAL A 63 -29.24 -2.48 -1.91
C VAL A 63 -29.80 -3.36 -0.78
N PRO A 64 -29.38 -4.62 -0.65
CA PRO A 64 -29.98 -5.55 0.30
C PRO A 64 -29.81 -5.18 1.77
N ASN A 65 -28.63 -4.70 2.16
CA ASN A 65 -28.30 -4.32 3.53
C ASN A 65 -27.08 -3.39 3.59
N PHE A 66 -26.79 -2.85 4.78
CA PHE A 66 -25.65 -1.95 5.00
C PHE A 66 -24.29 -2.60 4.67
N GLY A 67 -24.10 -3.88 4.98
CA GLY A 67 -22.86 -4.59 4.71
C GLY A 67 -22.53 -4.68 3.22
N PHE A 68 -23.55 -4.97 2.40
CA PHE A 68 -23.44 -5.00 0.95
C PHE A 68 -23.00 -3.63 0.41
N TYR A 69 -23.57 -2.54 0.92
CA TYR A 69 -23.19 -1.19 0.53
C TYR A 69 -21.71 -0.87 0.84
N VAL A 70 -21.27 -1.20 2.07
CA VAL A 70 -19.89 -0.96 2.51
C VAL A 70 -18.91 -1.80 1.69
N GLU A 71 -19.23 -3.06 1.43
CA GLU A 71 -18.40 -3.96 0.64
C GLU A 71 -18.23 -3.47 -0.81
N HIS A 72 -19.31 -3.11 -1.50
CA HIS A 72 -19.20 -2.63 -2.89
C HIS A 72 -18.59 -1.24 -2.98
N THR A 73 -18.81 -0.36 -1.99
CA THR A 73 -18.11 0.93 -1.94
C THR A 73 -16.61 0.72 -1.87
N HIS A 74 -16.12 -0.21 -1.04
CA HIS A 74 -14.71 -0.58 -1.00
C HIS A 74 -14.20 -1.12 -2.37
N ARG A 75 -14.97 -1.99 -3.04
CA ARG A 75 -14.64 -2.51 -4.38
C ARG A 75 -14.56 -1.38 -5.43
N ILE A 76 -15.49 -0.42 -5.41
CA ILE A 76 -15.50 0.74 -6.32
C ILE A 76 -14.28 1.62 -6.12
N VAL A 77 -13.92 1.93 -4.88
CA VAL A 77 -12.70 2.70 -4.58
C VAL A 77 -11.46 1.90 -5.01
N GLY A 78 -11.49 0.56 -4.91
CA GLY A 78 -10.49 -0.34 -5.49
C GLY A 78 -10.30 -0.18 -7.01
N TYR A 79 -11.38 -0.08 -7.77
CA TYR A 79 -11.30 0.24 -9.21
C TYR A 79 -10.75 1.64 -9.46
N LEU A 80 -11.19 2.63 -8.68
CA LEU A 80 -10.73 4.01 -8.80
C LEU A 80 -9.21 4.12 -8.60
N ILE A 81 -8.67 3.51 -7.54
CA ILE A 81 -7.21 3.53 -7.32
C ILE A 81 -6.46 2.82 -8.46
N GLY A 82 -6.99 1.71 -8.98
CA GLY A 82 -6.43 1.02 -10.16
C GLY A 82 -6.35 1.93 -11.38
N THR A 83 -7.42 2.68 -11.68
CA THR A 83 -7.45 3.64 -12.78
C THR A 83 -6.47 4.81 -12.57
N LEU A 84 -6.41 5.36 -11.36
CA LEU A 84 -5.48 6.46 -11.04
C LEU A 84 -4.01 6.05 -11.23
N VAL A 85 -3.66 4.84 -10.78
CA VAL A 85 -2.30 4.29 -10.94
C VAL A 85 -1.98 3.96 -12.39
N LEU A 86 -2.95 3.46 -13.18
CA LEU A 86 -2.78 3.24 -14.62
C LEU A 86 -2.43 4.54 -15.36
N VAL A 87 -3.20 5.61 -15.13
CA VAL A 87 -2.93 6.92 -15.73
C VAL A 87 -1.57 7.46 -15.28
N GLN A 88 -1.27 7.36 -13.98
CA GLN A 88 0.02 7.80 -13.43
C GLN A 88 1.20 7.04 -14.05
N THR A 89 1.02 5.73 -14.30
CA THR A 89 1.99 4.86 -14.98
C THR A 89 2.26 5.38 -16.40
N VAL A 90 1.21 5.65 -17.17
CA VAL A 90 1.34 6.22 -18.53
C VAL A 90 2.10 7.54 -18.47
N CYS A 91 1.70 8.48 -17.60
CA CYS A 91 2.33 9.80 -17.49
C CYS A 91 3.85 9.70 -17.18
N LEU A 92 4.23 8.83 -16.24
CA LEU A 92 5.64 8.68 -15.84
C LEU A 92 6.47 7.94 -16.89
N TRP A 93 5.93 6.89 -17.53
CA TRP A 93 6.63 6.16 -18.58
C TRP A 93 6.74 6.95 -19.87
N TRP A 94 5.75 7.81 -20.18
CA TRP A 94 5.81 8.74 -21.31
C TRP A 94 6.98 9.73 -21.20
N SER A 95 7.49 9.96 -19.98
CA SER A 95 8.67 10.80 -19.76
C SER A 95 10.00 10.05 -19.96
N SER A 96 9.98 8.74 -20.25
CA SER A 96 11.22 7.98 -20.47
C SER A 96 11.93 8.46 -21.75
N PRO A 97 13.24 8.72 -21.72
CA PRO A 97 13.98 9.21 -22.90
C PRO A 97 14.12 8.15 -23.99
N SER A 98 14.05 6.86 -23.65
CA SER A 98 14.14 5.78 -24.62
C SER A 98 12.77 5.43 -25.16
N LYS A 99 12.57 5.59 -26.48
CA LYS A 99 11.33 5.17 -27.17
C LYS A 99 11.06 3.67 -26.99
N LEU A 100 12.10 2.84 -27.05
CA LEU A 100 11.98 1.39 -26.89
C LEU A 100 11.46 1.04 -25.50
N ARG A 101 12.08 1.56 -24.42
CA ARG A 101 11.62 1.27 -23.05
C ARG A 101 10.26 1.88 -22.75
N ARG A 102 9.98 3.08 -23.27
CA ARG A 102 8.65 3.71 -23.17
C ARG A 102 7.58 2.80 -23.76
N TRP A 103 7.69 2.46 -25.04
CA TRP A 103 6.65 1.66 -25.70
C TRP A 103 6.61 0.22 -25.20
N GLY A 104 7.76 -0.37 -24.86
CA GLY A 104 7.81 -1.69 -24.22
C GLY A 104 7.08 -1.73 -22.88
N ALA A 105 7.28 -0.71 -22.02
CA ALA A 105 6.58 -0.61 -20.76
C ALA A 105 5.07 -0.36 -20.93
N ILE A 106 4.67 0.49 -21.86
CA ILE A 106 3.24 0.74 -22.16
C ILE A 106 2.57 -0.52 -22.73
N ALA A 107 3.23 -1.24 -23.64
CA ALA A 107 2.73 -2.50 -24.17
C ALA A 107 2.60 -3.55 -23.06
N ALA A 108 3.62 -3.70 -22.21
CA ALA A 108 3.59 -4.65 -21.09
C ALA A 108 2.47 -4.29 -20.08
N MET A 109 2.29 -3.01 -19.76
CA MET A 109 1.17 -2.52 -18.93
C MET A 109 -0.20 -2.90 -19.52
N VAL A 110 -0.39 -2.71 -20.83
CA VAL A 110 -1.63 -3.08 -21.54
C VAL A 110 -1.84 -4.59 -21.50
N VAL A 111 -0.81 -5.39 -21.79
CA VAL A 111 -0.88 -6.86 -21.74
C VAL A 111 -1.24 -7.34 -20.34
N THR A 112 -0.59 -6.82 -19.29
CA THR A 112 -0.91 -7.15 -17.90
C THR A 112 -2.37 -6.84 -17.59
N SER A 113 -2.82 -5.62 -17.89
CA SER A 113 -4.17 -5.15 -17.54
C SER A 113 -5.26 -5.90 -18.32
N ALA A 114 -5.05 -6.12 -19.63
CA ALA A 114 -5.97 -6.85 -20.48
C ALA A 114 -6.01 -8.35 -20.11
N GLY A 115 -4.84 -8.95 -19.82
CA GLY A 115 -4.74 -10.32 -19.32
C GLY A 115 -5.51 -10.49 -18.00
N THR A 116 -5.35 -9.58 -17.04
CA THR A 116 -6.10 -9.60 -15.78
C THR A 116 -7.60 -9.50 -16.01
N ALA A 117 -8.04 -8.57 -16.86
CA ALA A 117 -9.46 -8.41 -17.19
C ALA A 117 -10.03 -9.66 -17.87
N TYR A 118 -9.28 -10.26 -18.81
CA TYR A 118 -9.68 -11.49 -19.49
C TYR A 118 -9.72 -12.68 -18.53
N GLY A 119 -8.73 -12.83 -17.65
CA GLY A 119 -8.71 -13.89 -16.64
C GLY A 119 -9.87 -13.76 -15.65
N MET A 120 -10.17 -12.54 -15.19
CA MET A 120 -11.36 -12.28 -14.38
C MET A 120 -12.66 -12.66 -15.11
N ARG A 121 -12.75 -12.39 -16.41
CA ARG A 121 -13.91 -12.80 -17.23
C ARG A 121 -14.04 -14.32 -17.29
N LEU A 122 -12.95 -15.05 -17.50
CA LEU A 122 -12.95 -16.51 -17.55
C LEU A 122 -13.36 -17.13 -16.20
N VAL A 123 -12.89 -16.58 -15.08
CA VAL A 123 -13.33 -16.99 -13.74
C VAL A 123 -14.82 -16.76 -13.55
N LYS A 124 -15.34 -15.61 -14.01
CA LYS A 124 -16.76 -15.27 -13.88
C LYS A 124 -17.69 -16.25 -14.63
N THR A 125 -17.21 -16.83 -15.74
CA THR A 125 -17.99 -17.75 -16.58
C THR A 125 -17.66 -19.22 -16.33
N ALA A 126 -16.86 -19.54 -15.32
CA ALA A 126 -16.51 -20.92 -15.00
C ALA A 126 -17.70 -21.64 -14.33
N ASP A 127 -17.84 -22.95 -14.61
CA ASP A 127 -18.96 -23.76 -14.12
C ASP A 127 -18.96 -23.93 -12.59
N SER A 128 -17.79 -23.86 -11.96
CA SER A 128 -17.64 -24.02 -10.51
C SER A 128 -16.53 -23.15 -9.95
N ARG A 129 -16.65 -22.85 -8.64
CA ARG A 129 -15.63 -22.12 -7.90
C ARG A 129 -14.49 -23.05 -7.51
N SER A 130 -13.38 -23.00 -8.25
CA SER A 130 -12.23 -23.87 -8.03
C SER A 130 -10.88 -23.17 -8.20
N MET A 131 -9.82 -23.80 -7.69
CA MET A 131 -8.42 -23.43 -7.99
C MET A 131 -8.12 -23.52 -9.49
N GLU A 132 -8.71 -24.49 -10.18
CA GLU A 132 -8.51 -24.71 -11.62
C GLU A 132 -9.03 -23.55 -12.45
N ALA A 133 -10.18 -22.97 -12.07
CA ALA A 133 -10.72 -21.78 -12.73
C ALA A 133 -9.77 -20.56 -12.63
N LEU A 134 -8.96 -20.47 -11.56
CA LEU A 134 -7.91 -19.46 -11.42
C LEU A 134 -6.67 -19.79 -12.27
N GLY A 135 -6.45 -21.06 -12.61
CA GLY A 135 -5.37 -21.51 -13.50
C GLY A 135 -5.65 -21.27 -14.98
N ASN A 136 -6.15 -20.08 -15.36
CA ASN A 136 -6.59 -19.79 -16.72
C ASN A 136 -5.55 -19.01 -17.56
N VAL A 137 -5.71 -19.06 -18.89
CA VAL A 137 -4.81 -18.41 -19.85
C VAL A 137 -4.77 -16.88 -19.70
N GLY A 138 -5.85 -16.24 -19.25
CA GLY A 138 -5.87 -14.79 -19.04
C GLY A 138 -4.92 -14.35 -17.94
N PHE A 139 -4.92 -15.05 -16.80
CA PHE A 139 -3.96 -14.78 -15.72
C PHE A 139 -2.53 -15.19 -16.08
N LEU A 140 -2.33 -16.21 -16.92
CA LEU A 140 -1.00 -16.50 -17.48
C LEU A 140 -0.48 -15.34 -18.34
N ILE A 141 -1.30 -14.80 -19.24
CA ILE A 141 -0.96 -13.61 -20.05
C ILE A 141 -0.65 -12.42 -19.13
N ALA A 142 -1.47 -12.21 -18.09
CA ALA A 142 -1.26 -11.14 -17.13
C ALA A 142 0.10 -11.26 -16.41
N ALA A 143 0.44 -12.47 -15.96
CA ALA A 143 1.69 -12.78 -15.27
C ALA A 143 2.91 -12.56 -16.17
N LEU A 144 2.87 -13.07 -17.41
CA LEU A 144 3.94 -12.84 -18.40
C LEU A 144 4.10 -11.34 -18.71
N GLY A 145 2.99 -10.63 -18.91
CA GLY A 145 3.00 -9.18 -19.08
C GLY A 145 3.62 -8.45 -17.87
N ALA A 146 3.28 -8.87 -16.65
CA ALA A 146 3.81 -8.28 -15.43
C ALA A 146 5.32 -8.53 -15.30
N VAL A 147 5.80 -9.73 -15.61
CA VAL A 147 7.23 -10.05 -15.66
C VAL A 147 7.95 -9.20 -16.69
N SER A 148 7.40 -9.06 -17.90
CA SER A 148 7.95 -8.16 -18.93
C SER A 148 7.98 -6.71 -18.45
N PHE A 149 6.94 -6.26 -17.75
CA PHE A 149 6.84 -4.89 -17.25
C PHE A 149 7.87 -4.62 -16.14
N LEU A 150 8.03 -5.54 -15.19
CA LEU A 150 9.06 -5.50 -14.15
C LEU A 150 10.47 -5.55 -14.74
N THR A 151 10.66 -6.33 -15.80
CA THR A 151 11.93 -6.39 -16.54
C THR A 151 12.25 -5.04 -17.20
N CYS A 152 11.25 -4.40 -17.83
CA CYS A 152 11.41 -3.05 -18.37
C CYS A 152 11.78 -2.03 -17.28
N ALA A 153 11.17 -2.11 -16.10
CA ALA A 153 11.54 -1.30 -14.95
C ALA A 153 12.99 -1.57 -14.50
N GLY A 154 13.44 -2.82 -14.47
CA GLY A 154 14.83 -3.18 -14.17
C GLY A 154 15.83 -2.54 -15.15
N PHE A 155 15.56 -2.60 -16.45
CA PHE A 155 16.37 -1.92 -17.46
C PHE A 155 16.33 -0.39 -17.33
N GLU A 156 15.17 0.17 -16.99
CA GLU A 156 15.04 1.61 -16.74
C GLU A 156 15.86 2.05 -15.54
N LEU A 157 15.89 1.25 -14.46
CA LEU A 157 16.72 1.49 -13.28
C LEU A 157 18.22 1.48 -13.64
N ALA A 158 18.65 0.49 -14.42
CA ALA A 158 20.02 0.35 -14.89
C ALA A 158 20.46 1.51 -15.81
N SER A 159 19.52 2.11 -16.56
CA SER A 159 19.81 3.13 -17.58
C SER A 159 20.36 4.47 -17.05
N ARG A 160 20.30 4.70 -15.73
CA ARG A 160 20.70 5.97 -15.08
C ARG A 160 20.01 7.22 -15.64
N SER A 161 18.85 7.04 -16.26
CA SER A 161 18.05 8.14 -16.78
C SER A 161 17.40 8.97 -15.65
N ALA A 162 17.21 10.26 -15.92
CA ALA A 162 16.43 11.13 -15.05
C ALA A 162 15.00 10.58 -14.90
N GLY A 163 14.51 10.44 -13.66
CA GLY A 163 13.19 9.88 -13.38
C GLY A 163 13.11 8.34 -13.37
N ARG A 164 14.25 7.64 -13.46
CA ARG A 164 14.29 6.16 -13.45
C ARG A 164 13.55 5.57 -12.26
N TRP A 165 13.77 6.13 -11.07
CA TRP A 165 13.21 5.63 -9.82
C TRP A 165 11.68 5.78 -9.83
N GLN A 166 11.15 6.94 -10.20
CA GLN A 166 9.70 7.14 -10.29
C GLN A 166 9.04 6.17 -11.26
N ARG A 167 9.66 5.90 -12.42
CA ARG A 167 9.17 4.90 -13.39
C ARG A 167 9.20 3.47 -12.83
N CYS A 168 10.25 3.10 -12.10
CA CYS A 168 10.32 1.79 -11.46
C CYS A 168 9.28 1.63 -10.35
N PHE A 169 9.16 2.64 -9.48
CA PHE A 169 8.22 2.61 -8.36
C PHE A 169 6.77 2.64 -8.84
N VAL A 170 6.41 3.39 -9.89
CA VAL A 170 5.05 3.34 -10.43
C VAL A 170 4.72 1.98 -11.05
N THR A 171 5.69 1.33 -11.70
CA THR A 171 5.54 -0.06 -12.16
C THR A 171 5.27 -1.02 -11.00
N LEU A 172 6.04 -0.92 -9.91
CA LEU A 172 5.83 -1.73 -8.72
C LEU A 172 4.46 -1.45 -8.07
N VAL A 173 4.04 -0.19 -8.00
CA VAL A 173 2.72 0.19 -7.47
C VAL A 173 1.61 -0.37 -8.34
N LEU A 174 1.70 -0.29 -9.68
CA LEU A 174 0.67 -0.85 -10.56
C LEU A 174 0.55 -2.37 -10.44
N VAL A 175 1.67 -3.08 -10.51
CA VAL A 175 1.68 -4.54 -10.31
C VAL A 175 1.15 -4.89 -8.92
N GLY A 176 1.56 -4.14 -7.90
CA GLY A 176 1.07 -4.29 -6.53
C GLY A 176 -0.43 -4.10 -6.39
N VAL A 177 -1.01 -3.06 -7.01
CA VAL A 177 -2.46 -2.80 -7.00
C VAL A 177 -3.24 -3.90 -7.74
N ILE A 178 -2.72 -4.40 -8.87
CA ILE A 178 -3.33 -5.52 -9.60
C ILE A 178 -3.35 -6.79 -8.73
N VAL A 179 -2.19 -7.13 -8.14
CA VAL A 179 -2.09 -8.29 -7.23
C VAL A 179 -2.97 -8.10 -5.99
N GLN A 180 -3.06 -6.88 -5.45
CA GLN A 180 -3.98 -6.55 -4.35
C GLN A 180 -5.45 -6.76 -4.72
N GLY A 181 -5.88 -6.29 -5.89
CA GLY A 181 -7.24 -6.51 -6.39
C GLY A 181 -7.55 -8.00 -6.57
N LEU A 182 -6.59 -8.78 -7.09
CA LEU A 182 -6.72 -10.24 -7.22
C LEU A 182 -6.76 -10.93 -5.85
N LEU A 183 -5.91 -10.57 -4.89
CA LEU A 183 -5.94 -11.11 -3.52
C LEU A 183 -7.25 -10.76 -2.81
N GLY A 184 -7.76 -9.54 -2.99
CA GLY A 184 -9.04 -9.08 -2.47
C GLY A 184 -10.22 -9.86 -3.04
N GLY A 185 -10.15 -10.22 -4.32
CA GLY A 185 -11.11 -11.10 -4.97
C GLY A 185 -11.02 -12.55 -4.51
N MET A 186 -9.81 -13.09 -4.50
CA MET A 186 -9.53 -14.47 -4.07
C MET A 186 -9.92 -14.70 -2.62
N ARG A 187 -9.77 -13.73 -1.71
CA ARG A 187 -10.26 -13.89 -0.33
C ARG A 187 -11.77 -14.06 -0.25
N VAL A 188 -12.54 -13.54 -1.20
CA VAL A 188 -14.00 -13.78 -1.27
C VAL A 188 -14.28 -15.09 -1.98
N TYR A 189 -13.61 -15.33 -3.10
CA TYR A 189 -13.83 -16.49 -3.96
C TYR A 189 -13.42 -17.83 -3.31
N LEU A 190 -12.41 -17.83 -2.43
CA LEU A 190 -11.79 -19.03 -1.84
C LEU A 190 -11.95 -19.13 -0.33
N ASN A 191 -12.75 -18.26 0.30
CA ASN A 191 -12.86 -18.22 1.76
C ASN A 191 -13.27 -19.58 2.35
N GLU A 192 -14.14 -20.32 1.66
CA GLU A 192 -14.60 -21.64 2.10
C GLU A 192 -13.48 -22.69 2.08
N ILE A 193 -12.46 -22.52 1.24
CA ILE A 193 -11.36 -23.48 1.05
C ILE A 193 -10.13 -23.10 1.89
N LEU A 194 -9.77 -21.82 1.91
CA LEU A 194 -8.52 -21.32 2.52
C LEU A 194 -8.75 -20.56 3.84
N GLY A 195 -10.01 -20.31 4.22
CA GLY A 195 -10.35 -19.59 5.44
C GLY A 195 -9.77 -18.17 5.51
N PRO A 196 -9.49 -17.66 6.72
CA PRO A 196 -9.08 -16.27 6.93
C PRO A 196 -7.64 -15.96 6.50
N TRP A 197 -6.84 -16.95 6.08
CA TRP A 197 -5.44 -16.75 5.70
C TRP A 197 -5.26 -15.75 4.55
N LEU A 198 -6.15 -15.78 3.56
CA LEU A 198 -6.12 -14.80 2.47
C LEU A 198 -6.44 -13.38 2.95
N ALA A 199 -7.25 -13.21 3.99
CA ALA A 199 -7.49 -11.90 4.58
C ALA A 199 -6.22 -11.34 5.26
N VAL A 200 -5.45 -12.21 5.94
CA VAL A 200 -4.13 -11.84 6.50
C VAL A 200 -3.17 -11.43 5.38
N ILE A 201 -3.00 -12.27 4.35
CA ILE A 201 -2.07 -12.00 3.24
C ILE A 201 -2.46 -10.72 2.49
N HIS A 202 -3.74 -10.56 2.16
CA HIS A 202 -4.28 -9.36 1.51
C HIS A 202 -4.00 -8.10 2.34
N GLY A 203 -4.33 -8.13 3.64
CA GLY A 203 -4.11 -7.00 4.55
C GLY A 203 -2.64 -6.64 4.74
N LEU A 204 -1.75 -7.63 4.88
CA LEU A 204 -0.30 -7.39 4.99
C LEU A 204 0.29 -6.85 3.70
N PHE A 205 -0.11 -7.39 2.54
CA PHE A 205 0.38 -6.89 1.27
C PHE A 205 -0.14 -5.46 0.97
N ALA A 206 -1.31 -5.08 1.52
CA ALA A 206 -1.88 -3.74 1.32
C ALA A 206 -1.01 -2.66 1.99
N GLN A 207 -0.37 -3.00 3.11
CA GLN A 207 0.59 -2.13 3.81
C GLN A 207 1.75 -1.74 2.89
N SER A 208 2.31 -2.72 2.17
CA SER A 208 3.40 -2.52 1.22
C SER A 208 2.97 -1.66 0.02
N VAL A 209 1.81 -1.96 -0.58
CA VAL A 209 1.29 -1.20 -1.74
C VAL A 209 1.00 0.25 -1.35
N PHE A 210 0.45 0.49 -0.17
CA PHE A 210 0.21 1.84 0.32
C PHE A 210 1.50 2.60 0.61
N ALA A 211 2.46 1.99 1.31
CA ALA A 211 3.76 2.61 1.57
C ALA A 211 4.48 3.00 0.27
N LEU A 212 4.43 2.13 -0.76
CA LEU A 212 4.97 2.42 -2.09
C LEU A 212 4.21 3.57 -2.80
N SER A 213 2.89 3.62 -2.66
CA SER A 213 2.06 4.70 -3.24
C SER A 213 2.37 6.06 -2.60
N VAL A 214 2.51 6.10 -1.26
CA VAL A 214 2.93 7.30 -0.52
C VAL A 214 4.34 7.71 -0.91
N LEU A 215 5.28 6.77 -0.97
CA LEU A 215 6.65 7.04 -1.40
C LEU A 215 6.68 7.61 -2.82
N LEU A 216 5.94 7.02 -3.76
CA LEU A 216 5.84 7.54 -5.13
C LEU A 216 5.29 8.97 -5.15
N ALA A 217 4.24 9.26 -4.38
CA ALA A 217 3.70 10.61 -4.26
C ALA A 217 4.76 11.60 -3.75
N VAL A 218 5.47 11.24 -2.68
CA VAL A 218 6.58 12.04 -2.15
C VAL A 218 7.67 12.22 -3.21
N MET A 219 8.03 11.19 -3.98
CA MET A 219 9.06 11.24 -5.02
C MET A 219 8.77 12.23 -6.16
N THR A 220 7.52 12.63 -6.35
CA THR A 220 7.13 13.66 -7.34
C THR A 220 7.22 15.08 -6.80
N THR A 221 7.38 15.27 -5.49
CA THR A 221 7.46 16.60 -4.87
C THR A 221 8.77 17.32 -5.21
N THR A 222 8.75 18.66 -5.13
CA THR A 222 9.95 19.50 -5.28
C THR A 222 10.96 19.24 -4.17
N ASP A 223 10.49 19.08 -2.94
CA ASP A 223 11.33 18.79 -1.76
C ASP A 223 12.06 17.44 -1.93
N TRP A 224 11.41 16.45 -2.55
CA TRP A 224 12.08 15.20 -2.87
C TRP A 224 13.24 15.40 -3.84
N ASN A 225 13.04 16.18 -4.89
CA ASN A 225 13.99 16.33 -5.98
C ASN A 225 15.01 17.48 -5.79
N SER A 226 14.93 18.22 -4.68
CA SER A 226 15.92 19.22 -4.29
C SER A 226 17.31 18.61 -4.00
N LEU A 227 18.36 19.40 -4.29
CA LEU A 227 19.77 19.09 -4.02
C LEU A 227 20.27 19.67 -2.68
N THR A 228 19.44 20.44 -1.96
CA THR A 228 19.89 21.21 -0.79
C THR A 228 19.56 20.57 0.57
N ASP A 229 18.88 19.42 0.60
CA ASP A 229 18.31 18.85 1.83
C ASP A 229 18.36 17.31 1.87
N TRP A 230 19.55 16.73 1.67
CA TRP A 230 19.76 15.28 1.55
C TRP A 230 20.67 14.64 2.62
N PHE A 231 21.27 15.44 3.51
CA PHE A 231 22.21 14.90 4.49
C PHE A 231 21.46 14.30 5.69
N ALA A 232 21.73 13.02 5.96
CA ALA A 232 21.30 12.32 7.16
C ALA A 232 22.54 11.73 7.84
N SER A 233 22.62 11.84 9.17
CA SER A 233 23.73 11.27 9.94
C SER A 233 23.74 9.73 9.86
N ARG A 234 24.90 9.11 10.08
CA ARG A 234 25.02 7.64 10.09
C ARG A 234 24.07 6.96 11.08
N PRO A 235 23.89 7.46 12.33
CA PRO A 235 22.92 6.91 13.26
C PRO A 235 21.49 6.92 12.71
N VAL A 236 21.03 8.04 12.17
CA VAL A 236 19.67 8.15 11.60
C VAL A 236 19.46 7.17 10.44
N ARG A 237 20.47 6.97 9.57
CA ARG A 237 20.41 5.97 8.49
C ARG A 237 20.29 4.53 8.99
N LEU A 238 21.02 4.17 10.04
CA LEU A 238 20.98 2.84 10.63
C LEU A 238 19.66 2.60 11.36
N VAL A 239 19.19 3.58 12.13
CA VAL A 239 17.90 3.51 12.82
C VAL A 239 16.76 3.36 11.81
N SER A 240 16.74 4.16 10.74
CA SER A 240 15.73 4.06 9.69
C SER A 240 15.78 2.74 8.91
N LEU A 241 16.97 2.14 8.72
CA LEU A 241 17.13 0.80 8.12
C LEU A 241 16.52 -0.30 9.00
N PHE A 242 16.59 -0.16 10.33
CA PHE A 242 16.03 -1.14 11.26
C PHE A 242 14.54 -0.92 11.54
N LEU A 243 14.09 0.34 11.62
CA LEU A 243 12.73 0.71 12.00
C LEU A 243 11.67 0.15 11.03
N ALA A 244 11.85 0.34 9.72
CA ALA A 244 10.82 -0.07 8.75
C ALA A 244 10.58 -1.61 8.74
N PRO A 245 11.62 -2.47 8.71
CA PRO A 245 11.44 -3.91 8.89
C PRO A 245 10.82 -4.29 10.23
N LEU A 246 11.24 -3.67 11.33
CA LEU A 246 10.69 -3.95 12.67
C LEU A 246 9.19 -3.64 12.74
N VAL A 247 8.77 -2.50 12.20
CA VAL A 247 7.35 -2.12 12.10
C VAL A 247 6.58 -3.13 11.24
N PHE A 248 7.14 -3.57 10.11
CA PHE A 248 6.49 -4.58 9.27
C PHE A 248 6.31 -5.91 10.00
N VAL A 249 7.32 -6.38 10.73
CA VAL A 249 7.20 -7.59 11.56
C VAL A 249 6.13 -7.42 12.65
N GLN A 250 6.06 -6.26 13.30
CA GLN A 250 5.02 -5.96 14.28
C GLN A 250 3.60 -5.98 13.67
N ILE A 251 3.46 -5.49 12.43
CA ILE A 251 2.21 -5.54 11.66
C ILE A 251 1.83 -6.98 11.28
N ILE A 252 2.80 -7.85 10.95
CA ILE A 252 2.53 -9.29 10.72
C ILE A 252 1.84 -9.89 11.94
N PHE A 253 2.41 -9.71 13.13
CA PHE A 253 1.78 -10.20 14.36
C PHE A 253 0.44 -9.51 14.67
N GLY A 254 0.27 -8.24 14.31
CA GLY A 254 -1.03 -7.56 14.41
C GLY A 254 -2.10 -8.18 13.52
N GLY A 255 -1.75 -8.54 12.28
CA GLY A 255 -2.64 -9.24 11.35
C GLY A 255 -3.00 -10.65 11.82
N LEU A 256 -2.00 -11.40 12.31
CA LEU A 256 -2.21 -12.75 12.87
C LEU A 256 -3.12 -12.71 14.11
N LEU A 257 -2.92 -11.71 15.00
CA LEU A 257 -3.80 -11.49 16.14
C LEU A 257 -5.24 -11.18 15.69
N ARG A 258 -5.41 -10.27 14.73
CA ARG A 258 -6.73 -9.78 14.30
C ARG A 258 -7.59 -10.82 13.57
N HIS A 259 -6.96 -11.72 12.82
CA HIS A 259 -7.68 -12.64 11.93
C HIS A 259 -7.67 -14.10 12.38
N LEU A 260 -6.70 -14.50 13.21
CA LEU A 260 -6.50 -15.91 13.60
C LEU A 260 -6.54 -16.11 15.13
N ASP A 261 -6.66 -15.04 15.92
CA ASP A 261 -6.58 -15.09 17.39
C ASP A 261 -5.36 -15.89 17.91
N TRP A 262 -4.23 -15.84 17.18
CA TRP A 262 -3.10 -16.72 17.44
C TRP A 262 -2.42 -16.36 18.78
N PRO A 263 -2.27 -17.30 19.75
CA PRO A 263 -1.79 -16.98 21.10
C PRO A 263 -0.40 -16.34 21.15
N LEU A 264 0.51 -16.77 20.26
CA LEU A 264 1.84 -16.17 20.18
C LEU A 264 1.78 -14.73 19.67
N ALA A 265 0.87 -14.43 18.74
CA ALA A 265 0.67 -13.07 18.23
C ALA A 265 0.14 -12.12 19.32
N ALA A 266 -0.74 -12.59 20.20
CA ALA A 266 -1.22 -11.82 21.36
C ALA A 266 -0.10 -11.38 22.31
N ARG A 267 1.01 -12.14 22.36
CA ARG A 267 2.19 -11.81 23.17
C ARG A 267 3.21 -10.98 22.38
N LEU A 268 3.54 -11.40 21.16
CA LEU A 268 4.60 -10.77 20.38
C LEU A 268 4.20 -9.40 19.81
N HIS A 269 2.93 -9.19 19.45
CA HIS A 269 2.48 -7.90 18.94
C HIS A 269 2.74 -6.72 19.90
N PRO A 270 2.33 -6.77 21.19
CA PRO A 270 2.64 -5.70 22.14
C PRO A 270 4.14 -5.60 22.47
N MET A 271 4.86 -6.73 22.59
CA MET A 271 6.33 -6.72 22.82
C MET A 271 7.08 -6.01 21.70
N LEU A 272 6.71 -6.29 20.44
CA LEU A 272 7.28 -5.62 19.28
C LEU A 272 6.84 -4.14 19.22
N ALA A 273 5.65 -3.79 19.69
CA ALA A 273 5.21 -2.39 19.79
C ALA A 273 6.11 -1.59 20.76
N PHE A 274 6.52 -2.18 21.90
CA PHE A 274 7.52 -1.56 22.79
C PHE A 274 8.88 -1.38 22.08
N ALA A 275 9.34 -2.38 21.34
CA ALA A 275 10.58 -2.28 20.57
C ALA A 275 10.50 -1.15 19.53
N VAL A 276 9.38 -1.06 18.79
CA VAL A 276 9.13 0.04 17.83
C VAL A 276 9.14 1.39 18.55
N ALA A 277 8.49 1.51 19.71
CA ALA A 277 8.45 2.75 20.49
C ALA A 277 9.86 3.21 20.90
N ILE A 278 10.69 2.30 21.41
CA ILE A 278 12.09 2.58 21.78
C ILE A 278 12.86 3.08 20.57
N VAL A 279 12.76 2.40 19.42
CA VAL A 279 13.49 2.79 18.19
C VAL A 279 13.03 4.16 17.68
N VAL A 280 11.73 4.48 17.77
CA VAL A 280 11.20 5.81 17.39
C VAL A 280 11.67 6.89 18.36
N VAL A 281 11.74 6.63 19.66
CA VAL A 281 12.30 7.58 20.65
C VAL A 281 13.78 7.83 20.38
N VAL A 282 14.55 6.78 20.08
CA VAL A 282 15.96 6.91 19.66
C VAL A 282 16.06 7.73 18.38
N LEU A 283 15.23 7.49 17.38
CA LEU A 283 15.18 8.30 16.17
C LEU A 283 14.92 9.77 16.48
N LEU A 284 13.93 10.07 17.33
CA LEU A 284 13.61 11.44 17.74
C LEU A 284 14.81 12.10 18.42
N ALA A 285 15.44 11.44 19.39
CA ALA A 285 16.64 11.95 20.05
C ALA A 285 17.76 12.27 19.04
N GLN A 286 18.03 11.36 18.10
CA GLN A 286 19.03 11.57 17.04
C GLN A 286 18.66 12.75 16.13
N VAL A 287 17.37 12.90 15.80
CA VAL A 287 16.85 13.99 14.97
C VAL A 287 16.96 15.35 15.69
N PHE A 288 16.69 15.40 16.99
CA PHE A 288 16.81 16.61 17.81
C PHE A 288 18.28 17.01 18.02
N MET A 289 19.15 16.05 18.33
CA MET A 289 20.58 16.30 18.57
C MET A 289 21.33 16.68 17.29
N ALA A 290 20.83 16.27 16.12
CA ALA A 290 21.54 16.46 14.85
C ALA A 290 21.61 17.91 14.34
N GLY A 291 20.99 18.91 15.00
CA GLY A 291 21.11 20.36 14.77
C GLY A 291 20.89 20.85 13.31
N ASP A 292 21.82 20.49 12.44
CA ASP A 292 21.92 20.80 11.01
C ASP A 292 21.39 19.67 10.09
N GLY A 293 20.68 18.67 10.65
CA GLY A 293 20.09 17.56 9.88
C GLY A 293 18.96 17.99 8.93
N SER A 294 18.71 17.18 7.88
CA SER A 294 17.71 17.48 6.86
C SER A 294 16.33 17.84 7.41
N ARG A 295 15.73 18.95 6.93
CA ARG A 295 14.39 19.40 7.36
C ARG A 295 13.32 18.35 7.10
N ALA A 296 13.39 17.68 5.94
CA ALA A 296 12.49 16.58 5.61
C ALA A 296 12.60 15.42 6.61
N VAL A 297 13.83 15.04 7.00
CA VAL A 297 14.08 13.98 7.99
C VAL A 297 13.51 14.36 9.36
N ARG A 298 13.67 15.63 9.79
CA ARG A 298 13.10 16.10 11.06
C ARG A 298 11.57 16.03 11.07
N ARG A 299 10.92 16.50 9.99
CA ARG A 299 9.45 16.43 9.85
C ARG A 299 8.93 15.00 9.91
N LEU A 300 9.59 14.07 9.23
CA LEU A 300 9.22 12.64 9.26
C LEU A 300 9.43 12.04 10.65
N GLY A 301 10.51 12.41 11.35
CA GLY A 301 10.74 12.01 12.74
C GLY A 301 9.63 12.47 13.68
N TYR A 302 9.25 13.75 13.63
CA TYR A 302 8.15 14.29 14.45
C TYR A 302 6.81 13.66 14.10
N LEU A 303 6.53 13.44 12.81
CA LEU A 303 5.31 12.76 12.38
C LEU A 303 5.24 11.33 12.93
N LEU A 304 6.35 10.59 12.91
CA LEU A 304 6.45 9.26 13.55
C LEU A 304 6.21 9.33 15.06
N GLY A 305 6.71 10.36 15.75
CA GLY A 305 6.45 10.59 17.17
C GLY A 305 4.96 10.82 17.46
N ILE A 306 4.28 11.66 16.67
CA ILE A 306 2.84 11.92 16.79
C ILE A 306 2.05 10.63 16.55
N PHE A 307 2.37 9.90 15.47
CA PHE A 307 1.72 8.62 15.19
C PHE A 307 1.98 7.59 16.28
N LEU A 308 3.18 7.52 16.86
CA LEU A 308 3.49 6.60 17.95
C LEU A 308 2.60 6.87 19.16
N ILE A 309 2.46 8.13 19.59
CA ILE A 309 1.61 8.49 20.73
C ILE A 309 0.17 8.03 20.49
N ALA A 310 -0.39 8.37 19.32
CA ALA A 310 -1.73 7.93 18.95
C ALA A 310 -1.84 6.40 18.90
N GLN A 311 -0.84 5.70 18.34
CA GLN A 311 -0.84 4.25 18.18
C GLN A 311 -0.79 3.50 19.51
N VAL A 312 -0.05 4.02 20.49
CA VAL A 312 0.01 3.43 21.83
C VAL A 312 -1.35 3.54 22.52
N ILE A 313 -1.97 4.73 22.50
CA ILE A 313 -3.30 4.94 23.10
C ILE A 313 -4.33 4.01 22.44
N LEU A 314 -4.44 4.07 21.11
CA LEU A 314 -5.38 3.24 20.35
C LEU A 314 -5.09 1.74 20.50
N GLY A 315 -3.81 1.37 20.60
CA GLY A 315 -3.37 -0.02 20.72
C GLY A 315 -3.69 -0.63 22.08
N VAL A 316 -3.54 0.13 23.17
CA VAL A 316 -3.94 -0.31 24.51
C VAL A 316 -5.44 -0.57 24.53
N GLU A 317 -6.26 0.38 24.08
CA GLU A 317 -7.73 0.21 24.06
C GLU A 317 -8.17 -0.98 23.19
N ALA A 318 -7.58 -1.12 21.99
CA ALA A 318 -7.84 -2.27 21.13
C ALA A 318 -7.40 -3.60 21.78
N PHE A 319 -6.28 -3.61 22.50
CA PHE A 319 -5.74 -4.80 23.14
C PHE A 319 -6.53 -5.22 24.39
N VAL A 320 -7.04 -4.28 25.19
CA VAL A 320 -7.89 -4.58 26.35
C VAL A 320 -9.14 -5.34 25.91
N ARG A 321 -9.85 -4.84 24.89
CA ARG A 321 -10.99 -5.58 24.33
C ARG A 321 -10.56 -6.91 23.73
N ALA A 322 -9.48 -6.90 22.96
CA ALA A 322 -8.98 -8.11 22.32
C ALA A 322 -8.44 -9.15 23.30
N SER A 323 -8.14 -8.83 24.57
CA SER A 323 -7.62 -9.79 25.56
C SER A 323 -8.67 -10.23 26.58
N ASN A 324 -9.82 -9.55 26.66
CA ASN A 324 -10.91 -9.86 27.57
C ASN A 324 -11.96 -10.78 26.90
N PRO A 325 -12.15 -12.03 27.37
CA PRO A 325 -13.13 -12.97 26.78
C PRO A 325 -14.57 -12.47 26.81
N GLU A 326 -14.99 -11.75 27.85
CA GLU A 326 -16.35 -11.22 28.00
C GLU A 326 -16.62 -10.12 26.96
N LEU A 327 -15.69 -9.18 26.81
CA LEU A 327 -15.81 -8.09 25.85
C LEU A 327 -15.77 -8.55 24.39
N ARG A 328 -15.14 -9.69 24.10
CA ARG A 328 -15.12 -10.29 22.74
C ARG A 328 -16.49 -10.82 22.31
N GLN A 329 -17.32 -11.27 23.26
CA GLN A 329 -18.65 -11.82 22.96
C GLN A 329 -19.69 -10.72 22.71
N LEU A 330 -19.44 -9.51 23.21
CA LEU A 330 -20.33 -8.39 23.00
C LEU A 330 -20.27 -7.88 21.55
N PRO A 331 -21.39 -7.41 20.99
CA PRO A 331 -21.40 -6.74 19.69
C PRO A 331 -20.38 -5.59 19.64
N VAL A 332 -19.78 -5.39 18.46
CA VAL A 332 -18.85 -4.29 18.23
C VAL A 332 -19.65 -2.98 18.13
N THR A 333 -19.43 -2.06 19.05
CA THR A 333 -20.07 -0.73 19.00
C THR A 333 -19.37 0.17 17.99
N VAL A 334 -19.99 1.30 17.62
CA VAL A 334 -19.35 2.29 16.73
C VAL A 334 -18.04 2.85 17.32
N PRO A 335 -17.95 3.20 18.62
CA PRO A 335 -16.67 3.57 19.25
C PRO A 335 -15.60 2.48 19.17
N ASP A 336 -15.95 1.22 19.46
CA ASP A 336 -15.01 0.09 19.34
C ASP A 336 -14.48 -0.05 17.91
N ALA A 337 -15.39 0.07 16.94
CA ALA A 337 -15.06 0.02 15.53
C ALA A 337 -14.11 1.16 15.14
N ALA A 338 -14.36 2.37 15.63
CA ALA A 338 -13.50 3.52 15.40
C ALA A 338 -12.09 3.31 15.97
N ILE A 339 -11.96 2.88 17.24
CA ILE A 339 -10.66 2.62 17.89
C ILE A 339 -9.87 1.57 17.10
N ARG A 340 -10.49 0.43 16.78
CA ARG A 340 -9.82 -0.67 16.06
C ARG A 340 -9.42 -0.26 14.64
N SER A 341 -10.23 0.56 13.97
CA SER A 341 -9.95 1.01 12.60
C SER A 341 -8.86 2.08 12.60
N LEU A 342 -8.91 3.04 13.53
CA LEU A 342 -7.88 4.06 13.71
C LEU A 342 -6.53 3.43 14.09
N HIS A 343 -6.50 2.43 14.98
CA HIS A 343 -5.26 1.70 15.31
C HIS A 343 -4.61 1.07 14.08
N VAL A 344 -5.42 0.49 13.18
CA VAL A 344 -4.90 -0.06 11.92
C VAL A 344 -4.41 1.07 11.00
N LEU A 345 -5.18 2.13 10.82
CA LEU A 345 -4.84 3.25 9.92
C LEU A 345 -3.59 4.01 10.35
N ILE A 346 -3.43 4.27 11.65
CA ILE A 346 -2.21 4.87 12.20
C ILE A 346 -1.04 3.90 12.03
N GLY A 347 -1.25 2.59 12.18
CA GLY A 347 -0.25 1.57 11.82
C GLY A 347 0.24 1.66 10.36
N PHE A 348 -0.68 1.83 9.40
CA PHE A 348 -0.34 2.12 7.99
C PHE A 348 0.47 3.42 7.87
N GLY A 349 0.10 4.46 8.62
CA GLY A 349 0.81 5.74 8.66
C GLY A 349 2.23 5.62 9.18
N ILE A 350 2.46 4.88 10.27
CA ILE A 350 3.79 4.61 10.82
C ILE A 350 4.65 3.87 9.79
N PHE A 351 4.10 2.80 9.19
CA PHE A 351 4.85 2.01 8.22
C PHE A 351 5.23 2.84 6.99
N ALA A 352 4.26 3.52 6.35
CA ALA A 352 4.52 4.38 5.20
C ALA A 352 5.53 5.49 5.53
N THR A 353 5.41 6.14 6.68
CA THR A 353 6.35 7.21 7.10
C THR A 353 7.75 6.65 7.36
N SER A 354 7.87 5.47 7.97
CA SER A 354 9.16 4.80 8.18
C SER A 354 9.81 4.39 6.85
N THR A 355 9.03 3.95 5.86
CA THR A 355 9.51 3.64 4.51
C THR A 355 9.98 4.89 3.79
N VAL A 356 9.24 6.00 3.86
CA VAL A 356 9.65 7.28 3.28
C VAL A 356 10.92 7.80 3.96
N LEU A 357 11.02 7.69 5.29
CA LEU A 357 12.21 8.06 6.03
C LEU A 357 13.42 7.24 5.57
N LEU A 358 13.30 5.92 5.50
CA LEU A 358 14.35 5.02 5.00
C LEU A 358 14.79 5.42 3.58
N ALA A 359 13.83 5.61 2.67
CA ALA A 359 14.14 6.01 1.31
C ALA A 359 14.83 7.39 1.26
N ARG A 360 14.40 8.34 2.10
CA ARG A 360 14.96 9.70 2.15
C ARG A 360 16.39 9.71 2.70
N THR A 361 16.67 8.97 3.77
CA THR A 361 17.99 8.96 4.42
C THR A 361 19.05 8.23 3.59
N TRP A 362 18.64 7.34 2.69
CA TRP A 362 19.53 6.61 1.78
C TRP A 362 19.56 7.16 0.35
N LYS A 363 18.68 8.11 0.00
CA LYS A 363 18.60 8.74 -1.33
C LYS A 363 19.98 9.18 -1.85
N ALA A 364 20.79 9.83 -1.00
CA ALA A 364 22.10 10.35 -1.41
C ALA A 364 23.09 9.27 -1.87
N LYS A 365 22.94 8.01 -1.42
CA LYS A 365 23.77 6.89 -1.87
C LYS A 365 23.26 6.24 -3.17
N LEU A 366 22.05 6.59 -3.60
CA LEU A 366 21.37 6.05 -4.78
C LEU A 366 21.44 7.00 -6.00
N LEU A 367 21.91 8.23 -5.78
CA LEU A 367 22.33 9.18 -6.81
C LEU A 367 23.77 8.81 -7.20
#